data_AF-A0A7J4QP65-F1
#
_entry.id   AF-A0A7J4QP65-F1
#
_cell.length_a   1.000
_cell.length_b   1.000
_cell.length_c   1.000
_cell.angle_alpha   90.00
_cell.angle_beta   90.00
_cell.angle_gamma   90.00
#
_symmetry.space_group_name_H-M   'P 1'
#
loop_
_entity.id
_entity.type
_entity.pdbx_description
1 polymer ?
#
loop_
_entity_poly.entity_id
_entity_poly.type
_entity_poly.pdbx_seq_one_letter_code
_entity_poly.pdbx_strand_id
1 'polypeptide(L)'
;MPEGPEIRRAADRLGKALIGKRLVETKLPYTTFLGREHLIEDQIVIDVTSQAKAMLIRFENGWTMYSHNQLYGRWTVHLRTTEP
;
A
#
# COMPACT_ATOMS: atom_id res chain seq x y z
N MET A 1 14.32 -5.66 -11.93
CA MET A 1 14.30 -4.58 -10.93
C MET A 1 13.21 -3.61 -11.33
N PRO A 2 12.19 -3.38 -10.48
CA PRO A 2 11.25 -2.29 -10.71
C PRO A 2 11.98 -0.95 -10.62
N GLU A 3 11.93 -0.14 -11.68
CA GLU A 3 12.46 1.22 -11.68
C GLU A 3 11.33 2.22 -11.39
N GLY A 4 11.65 3.52 -11.37
CA GLY A 4 10.69 4.57 -11.04
C GLY A 4 9.38 4.50 -11.86
N PRO A 5 9.42 4.31 -13.19
CA PRO A 5 8.22 4.15 -14.00
C PRO A 5 7.35 2.95 -13.60
N GLU A 6 7.95 1.81 -13.25
CA GLU A 6 7.23 0.62 -12.81
C GLU A 6 6.51 0.87 -11.48
N ILE A 7 7.19 1.51 -10.53
CA ILE A 7 6.60 1.85 -9.23
C ILE A 7 5.47 2.87 -9.41
N ARG A 8 5.63 3.85 -10.29
CA ARG A 8 4.56 4.81 -10.61
C ARG A 8 3.32 4.12 -11.18
N ARG A 9 3.51 3.21 -12.15
CA ARG A 9 2.39 2.41 -12.71
C ARG A 9 1.73 1.50 -11.67
N ALA A 10 2.48 1.02 -10.68
CA ALA A 10 1.91 0.27 -9.56
C ALA A 10 1.11 1.19 -8.63
N ALA A 11 1.63 2.39 -8.33
CA ALA A 11 0.95 3.40 -7.52
C ALA A 11 -0.39 3.80 -8.15
N ASP A 12 -0.42 4.09 -9.44
CA ASP A 12 -1.65 4.48 -10.14
C ASP A 12 -2.70 3.33 -10.11
N ARG A 13 -2.26 2.07 -10.21
CA ARG A 13 -3.15 0.89 -10.12
C ARG A 13 -3.72 0.71 -8.72
N LEU A 14 -2.88 0.81 -7.69
CA LEU A 14 -3.33 0.76 -6.30
C LEU A 14 -4.23 1.94 -5.94
N GLY A 15 -3.91 3.14 -6.45
CA GLY A 15 -4.70 4.35 -6.22
C GLY A 15 -6.14 4.19 -6.69
N LYS A 16 -6.34 3.65 -7.90
CA LYS A 16 -7.68 3.30 -8.40
C LYS A 16 -8.42 2.30 -7.52
N ALA A 17 -7.69 1.39 -6.86
CA ALA A 17 -8.28 0.35 -6.04
C ALA A 17 -8.59 0.83 -4.61
N LEU A 18 -7.81 1.74 -4.04
CA LEU A 18 -7.78 2.05 -2.61
C LEU A 18 -8.19 3.49 -2.25
N ILE A 19 -7.90 4.50 -3.06
CA ILE A 19 -8.15 5.90 -2.67
C ILE A 19 -9.64 6.12 -2.40
N GLY A 20 -9.94 6.78 -1.28
CA GLY A 20 -11.28 7.03 -0.78
C GLY A 20 -11.96 5.82 -0.12
N LYS A 21 -11.26 4.69 0.02
CA LYS A 21 -11.79 3.47 0.65
C LYS A 21 -11.16 3.24 2.01
N ARG A 22 -11.97 2.67 2.91
CA ARG A 22 -11.55 2.19 4.22
C ARG A 22 -10.88 0.82 4.09
N LEU A 23 -9.73 0.64 4.73
CA LEU A 23 -9.07 -0.66 4.85
C LEU A 23 -9.76 -1.49 5.93
N VAL A 24 -10.53 -2.49 5.51
CA VAL A 24 -11.36 -3.31 6.42
C VAL A 24 -10.58 -4.43 7.11
N GLU A 25 -9.54 -4.95 6.46
CA GLU A 25 -8.70 -6.01 7.00
C GLU A 25 -7.26 -5.79 6.52
N THR A 26 -6.30 -5.86 7.44
CA THR A 26 -4.88 -5.78 7.10
C THR A 26 -4.09 -6.95 7.69
N LYS A 27 -3.24 -7.57 6.87
CA LYS A 27 -2.35 -8.67 7.30
C LYS A 27 -0.92 -8.26 7.06
N LEU A 28 -0.22 -7.90 8.13
CA LEU A 28 1.17 -7.48 8.09
C LEU A 28 2.04 -8.59 8.70
N PRO A 29 3.02 -9.14 7.95
CA PRO A 29 3.83 -10.24 8.44
C PRO A 29 4.92 -9.81 9.44
N TYR A 30 5.06 -8.51 9.72
CA TYR A 30 6.14 -7.96 10.52
C TYR A 30 5.70 -7.70 11.96
N THR A 31 6.42 -8.29 12.92
CA THR A 31 6.16 -8.12 14.36
C THR A 31 6.27 -6.69 14.85
N THR A 32 6.96 -5.81 14.11
CA THR A 32 7.09 -4.38 14.42
C THR A 32 5.75 -3.62 14.40
N PHE A 33 4.71 -4.20 13.80
CA PHE A 33 3.35 -3.64 13.77
C PHE A 33 2.41 -4.20 14.85
N LEU A 34 2.87 -5.15 15.67
CA LEU A 34 2.05 -5.68 16.78
C LEU A 34 1.60 -4.54 17.70
N GLY A 35 0.28 -4.39 17.86
CA GLY A 35 -0.34 -3.32 18.66
C GLY A 35 -0.40 -1.96 17.96
N ARG A 36 -0.01 -1.87 16.70
CA ARG A 36 -0.01 -0.65 15.86
C ARG A 36 -0.83 -0.81 14.58
N GLU A 37 -1.66 -1.84 14.52
CA GLU A 37 -2.52 -2.15 13.36
C GLU A 37 -3.47 -1.00 13.08
N HIS A 38 -3.97 -0.33 14.13
CA HIS A 38 -4.83 0.86 14.07
C HIS A 38 -4.24 2.04 13.27
N LEU A 39 -2.92 2.04 13.01
CA LEU A 39 -2.30 3.06 12.15
C LEU A 39 -2.69 2.93 10.68
N ILE A 40 -3.13 1.72 10.28
CA ILE A 40 -3.40 1.35 8.88
C ILE A 40 -4.82 0.77 8.76
N GLU A 41 -5.18 -0.14 9.64
CA GLU A 41 -6.50 -0.77 9.69
C GLU A 41 -7.58 0.24 10.09
N ASP A 42 -8.76 0.07 9.50
CA ASP A 42 -9.91 0.98 9.61
C ASP A 42 -9.65 2.43 9.16
N GLN A 43 -8.51 2.72 8.53
CA GLN A 43 -8.21 4.03 7.99
C GLN A 43 -8.65 4.17 6.53
N ILE A 44 -9.04 5.39 6.14
CA ILE A 44 -9.26 5.75 4.73
C ILE A 44 -7.94 6.11 4.05
N VAL A 45 -7.69 5.53 2.87
CA VAL A 45 -6.56 5.91 2.02
C VAL A 45 -6.88 7.21 1.29
N ILE A 46 -6.04 8.23 1.49
CA ILE A 46 -6.24 9.58 0.90
C ILE A 46 -5.36 9.81 -0.33
N ASP A 47 -4.20 9.14 -0.43
CA ASP A 47 -3.27 9.27 -1.55
C ASP A 47 -2.44 8.00 -1.71
N VAL A 48 -2.12 7.67 -2.96
CA VAL A 48 -1.17 6.62 -3.32
C VAL A 48 -0.25 7.17 -4.40
N THR A 49 1.03 7.33 -4.05
CA THR A 49 2.01 7.93 -4.95
C THR A 49 3.34 7.19 -4.89
N SER A 50 4.29 7.63 -5.71
CA SER A 50 5.63 7.10 -5.77
C SER A 50 6.65 8.22 -5.83
N GLN A 51 7.76 8.06 -5.11
CA GLN A 51 8.92 8.94 -5.22
C GLN A 51 10.14 8.09 -5.53
N ALA A 52 10.74 8.30 -6.71
CA ALA A 52 11.75 7.41 -7.27
C ALA A 52 11.25 5.94 -7.22
N LYS A 53 11.91 5.07 -6.44
CA LYS A 53 11.57 3.65 -6.30
C LYS A 53 10.71 3.34 -5.06
N ALA A 54 10.39 4.35 -4.28
CA ALA A 54 9.54 4.21 -3.10
C ALA A 54 8.07 4.37 -3.45
N MET A 55 7.24 3.58 -2.78
CA MET A 55 5.79 3.71 -2.78
C MET A 55 5.32 4.29 -1.44
N LEU A 56 4.41 5.26 -1.53
CA LEU A 56 3.85 5.97 -0.40
C LEU A 56 2.33 5.84 -0.45
N ILE A 57 1.74 5.29 0.61
CA ILE A 57 0.29 5.20 0.81
C ILE A 57 -0.06 6.05 2.03
N ARG A 58 -0.84 7.10 1.84
CA ARG A 58 -1.21 8.05 2.91
C ARG A 58 -2.61 7.75 3.43
N PHE A 59 -2.77 7.85 4.74
CA PHE A 59 -4.03 7.60 5.44
C PHE A 59 -4.59 8.89 6.03
N GLU A 60 -5.90 8.90 6.30
CA GLU A 60 -6.60 10.05 6.85
C GLU A 60 -6.10 10.49 8.24
N ASN A 61 -5.57 9.55 9.04
CA ASN A 61 -4.99 9.82 10.36
C ASN A 61 -3.59 10.47 10.32
N GLY A 62 -3.12 10.90 9.14
CA GLY A 62 -1.83 11.55 8.95
C GLY A 62 -0.64 10.59 8.81
N TRP A 63 -0.84 9.27 8.96
CA TRP A 63 0.23 8.30 8.76
C TRP A 63 0.46 7.99 7.28
N THR A 64 1.67 7.57 6.96
CA THR A 64 2.06 7.15 5.61
C THR A 64 2.78 5.80 5.68
N MET A 65 2.26 4.80 4.98
CA MET A 65 2.97 3.55 4.76
C MET A 65 3.99 3.74 3.64
N TYR A 66 5.25 3.57 3.99
CA TYR A 66 6.37 3.50 3.06
C TYR A 66 6.65 2.05 2.69
N SER A 67 6.84 1.78 1.40
CA SER A 67 7.37 0.49 0.95
C SER A 67 8.35 0.68 -0.20
N HIS A 68 9.30 -0.24 -0.30
CA HIS A 68 10.28 -0.28 -1.38
C HIS A 68 10.42 -1.72 -1.86
N ASN A 69 10.22 -1.93 -3.16
CA ASN A 69 10.15 -3.27 -3.74
C ASN A 69 11.53 -3.96 -3.83
N GLN A 70 12.63 -3.24 -3.63
CA GLN A 70 13.98 -3.76 -3.80
C GLN A 70 14.10 -4.43 -5.19
N LEU A 71 14.62 -5.66 -5.25
CA LEU A 71 14.77 -6.41 -6.50
C LEU A 71 13.51 -7.19 -6.89
N TYR A 72 12.74 -7.69 -5.92
CA TYR A 72 11.72 -8.74 -6.13
C TYR A 72 10.31 -8.40 -5.66
N GLY A 73 10.15 -7.34 -4.87
CA GLY A 73 8.85 -6.90 -4.37
C GLY A 73 7.92 -6.50 -5.51
N ARG A 74 6.64 -6.80 -5.34
CA ARG A 74 5.59 -6.44 -6.29
C ARG A 74 4.32 -6.08 -5.55
N TRP A 75 3.60 -5.11 -6.08
CA TRP A 75 2.25 -4.79 -5.69
C TRP A 75 1.28 -5.39 -6.70
N THR A 76 0.22 -6.01 -6.20
CA THR A 76 -0.84 -6.59 -7.02
C THR A 76 -2.20 -6.16 -6.50
N VAL A 77 -3.19 -6.16 -7.41
CA VAL A 77 -4.58 -5.85 -7.09
C VAL A 77 -5.40 -7.03 -7.58
N HIS A 78 -6.15 -7.65 -6.67
CA HIS A 78 -6.94 -8.84 -6.94
C HIS A 78 -8.39 -8.62 -6.52
N LEU A 79 -9.29 -9.43 -7.07
CA LEU A 79 -10.64 -9.54 -6.55
C LEU A 79 -10.59 -10.29 -5.21
N ARG A 80 -11.54 -10.00 -4.32
CA ARG A 80 -11.65 -10.71 -3.04
C ARG A 80 -11.83 -12.23 -3.20
N THR A 81 -12.35 -12.67 -4.34
CA THR A 81 -12.56 -14.07 -4.69
C THR A 81 -11.33 -14.76 -5.28
N THR A 82 -10.26 -14.03 -5.58
CA THR A 82 -9.01 -14.63 -6.05
C THR A 82 -8.33 -15.32 -4.86
N GLU A 83 -7.97 -16.60 -5.02
CA GLU A 83 -7.18 -17.30 -4.00
C GLU A 83 -5.80 -16.61 -3.82
N PRO A 84 -5.32 -16.44 -2.57
CA PRO A 84 -4.03 -15.79 -2.28
C PRO A 84 -2.81 -16.46 -2.90
#